data_AF-A0A3S0JWK4-F1
#
_entry.id   AF-A0A3S0JWK4-F1
#
_cell.length_a   1.000
_cell.length_b   1.000
_cell.length_c   1.000
_cell.angle_alpha   90.00
_cell.angle_beta   90.00
_cell.angle_gamma   90.00
#
_symmetry.space_group_name_H-M   'P 1'
#
loop_
_entity.id
_entity.type
_entity.pdbx_description
1 polymer ?
#
loop_
_entity_poly.entity_id
_entity_poly.type
_entity_poly.pdbx_seq_one_letter_code
_entity_poly.pdbx_strand_id
1 'polypeptide(L)'
;MKKSGLLAIVFFFLFIGTLIYFNYQNYKFGSREDREELLVAVMFDIIENRSISEEEVKEIEVFRSQAGVYPFFYNVQVTLNNGDRILYAWSNKEKSNLNITDYPNKNQ
;
A
#
# COMPACT_ATOMS: atom_id res chain seq x y z
N MET A 1 11.23 -18.91 46.62
CA MET A 1 10.09 -18.27 45.93
C MET A 1 9.26 -19.36 45.26
N LYS A 2 7.96 -19.45 45.58
CA LYS A 2 7.09 -20.56 45.15
C LYS A 2 7.07 -20.63 43.61
N LYS A 3 7.19 -21.84 43.05
CA LYS A 3 7.16 -22.13 41.60
C LYS A 3 5.95 -21.52 40.86
N SER A 4 4.93 -21.06 41.60
CA SER A 4 3.77 -20.33 41.09
C SER A 4 4.10 -18.97 40.46
N GLY A 5 5.16 -18.28 40.89
CA GLY A 5 5.55 -16.98 40.30
C GLY A 5 6.18 -17.08 38.91
N LEU A 6 6.84 -18.21 38.62
CA LEU A 6 7.50 -18.44 37.34
C LEU A 6 6.50 -18.53 36.18
N LEU A 7 5.32 -19.11 36.46
CA LEU A 7 4.27 -19.29 35.45
C LEU A 7 3.76 -17.94 34.94
N ALA A 8 3.50 -16.98 35.83
CA ALA A 8 3.02 -15.65 35.48
C ALA A 8 4.05 -14.87 34.63
N ILE A 9 5.34 -15.04 34.92
CA ILE A 9 6.43 -14.43 34.16
C ILE A 9 6.47 -14.99 32.73
N VAL A 10 6.34 -16.31 32.57
CA VAL A 10 6.29 -16.96 31.24
C VAL A 10 5.08 -16.46 30.44
N PHE A 11 3.89 -16.37 31.06
CA PHE A 11 2.71 -15.83 30.40
C PHE A 11 2.87 -14.36 30.00
N PHE A 12 3.53 -13.56 30.82
CA PHE A 12 3.83 -12.16 30.50
C PHE A 12 4.73 -12.02 29.27
N PHE A 13 5.78 -12.83 29.16
CA PHE A 13 6.65 -12.83 27.97
C PHE A 13 5.94 -13.35 26.72
N LEU A 14 5.08 -14.37 26.86
CA LEU A 14 4.25 -14.83 25.74
C LEU A 14 3.28 -13.73 25.27
N PHE A 15 2.68 -12.99 26.20
CA PHE A 15 1.80 -11.87 25.87
C PHE A 15 2.53 -10.71 25.20
N ILE A 16 3.74 -10.36 25.66
CA ILE A 16 4.57 -9.37 24.97
C ILE A 16 4.96 -9.88 23.57
N GLY A 17 5.33 -11.15 23.45
CA GLY A 17 5.68 -11.76 22.17
C GLY A 17 4.53 -11.71 21.17
N THR A 18 3.29 -11.98 21.61
CA THR A 18 2.12 -11.86 20.75
C THR A 18 1.84 -10.40 20.38
N LEU A 19 1.96 -9.45 21.31
CA LEU A 19 1.81 -8.02 20.99
C LEU A 19 2.83 -7.56 19.94
N ILE A 20 4.11 -7.93 20.10
CA ILE A 20 5.16 -7.60 19.13
C ILE A 20 4.84 -8.25 17.78
N TYR A 21 4.42 -9.51 17.77
CA TYR A 21 4.05 -10.21 16.54
C TYR A 21 2.88 -9.51 15.82
N PHE A 22 1.80 -9.16 16.53
CA PHE A 22 0.67 -8.44 15.95
C PHE A 22 1.09 -7.08 15.38
N ASN A 23 1.91 -6.32 16.11
CA ASN A 23 2.39 -5.02 15.65
C ASN A 23 3.29 -5.16 14.41
N TYR A 24 4.18 -6.16 14.41
CA TYR A 24 5.05 -6.47 13.28
C TYR A 24 4.26 -6.94 12.05
N GLN A 25 3.22 -7.75 12.23
CA GLN A 25 2.33 -8.14 11.13
C GLN A 25 1.61 -6.93 10.56
N ASN A 26 1.06 -6.05 11.39
CA ASN A 26 0.41 -4.81 10.91
C ASN A 26 1.39 -3.89 10.15
N TYR A 27 2.62 -3.74 10.66
CA TYR A 27 3.68 -2.97 10.00
C TYR A 27 4.13 -3.60 8.68
N LYS A 28 4.39 -4.91 8.69
CA LYS A 28 4.91 -5.62 7.52
C LYS A 28 3.85 -5.78 6.47
N PHE A 29 2.60 -6.05 6.80
CA PHE A 29 1.58 -6.29 5.77
C PHE A 29 1.00 -5.01 5.20
N GLY A 30 1.21 -3.85 5.85
CA GLY A 30 0.42 -2.67 5.55
C GLY A 30 -1.04 -2.94 5.88
N SER A 31 -1.78 -1.93 6.36
CA SER A 31 -3.20 -2.18 6.49
C SER A 31 -3.75 -2.38 5.07
N ARG A 32 -4.56 -3.42 4.87
CA ARG A 32 -5.32 -3.61 3.62
C ARG A 32 -6.01 -2.32 3.17
N GLU A 33 -6.42 -1.52 4.16
CA GLU A 33 -6.94 -0.18 4.05
C GLU A 33 -6.00 0.78 3.32
N ASP A 34 -4.70 0.86 3.66
CA ASP A 34 -3.72 1.73 2.96
C ASP A 34 -3.68 1.46 1.44
N ARG A 35 -3.81 0.18 1.07
CA ARG A 35 -3.82 -0.28 -0.32
C ARG A 35 -5.12 0.10 -1.02
N GLU A 36 -6.25 -0.14 -0.37
CA GLU A 36 -7.58 0.15 -0.90
C GLU A 36 -7.81 1.66 -1.03
N GLU A 37 -7.33 2.46 -0.08
CA GLU A 37 -7.40 3.92 -0.12
C GLU A 37 -6.62 4.50 -1.31
N LEU A 38 -5.41 3.99 -1.58
CA LEU A 38 -4.65 4.39 -2.75
C LEU A 38 -5.37 4.02 -4.05
N LEU A 39 -5.94 2.81 -4.13
CA LEU A 39 -6.73 2.38 -5.28
C LEU A 39 -7.93 3.30 -5.54
N VAL A 40 -8.68 3.66 -4.49
CA VAL A 40 -9.85 4.56 -4.63
C VAL A 40 -9.41 5.93 -5.13
N ALA A 41 -8.33 6.50 -4.57
CA ALA A 41 -7.80 7.79 -5.00
C ALA A 41 -7.35 7.76 -6.47
N VAL A 42 -6.74 6.65 -6.90
CA VAL A 42 -6.30 6.45 -8.29
C VAL A 42 -7.49 6.35 -9.22
N MET A 43 -8.52 5.58 -8.88
CA MET A 43 -9.73 5.49 -9.70
C MET A 43 -10.43 6.83 -9.83
N PHE A 44 -10.45 7.64 -8.77
CA PHE A 44 -10.97 9.00 -8.83
C PHE A 44 -10.17 9.88 -9.80
N ASP A 45 -8.84 9.85 -9.75
CA ASP A 45 -8.00 10.63 -10.68
C ASP A 45 -8.18 10.21 -12.14
N ILE A 46 -8.22 8.90 -12.41
CA ILE A 46 -8.43 8.34 -13.74
C ILE A 46 -9.74 8.84 -14.34
N ILE A 47 -10.84 8.74 -13.58
CA ILE A 47 -12.19 9.03 -14.07
C ILE A 47 -12.44 10.53 -14.13
N GLU A 48 -12.18 11.26 -13.04
CA GLU A 48 -12.59 12.66 -12.91
C GLU A 48 -11.57 13.64 -13.50
N ASN A 49 -10.29 13.45 -13.20
CA ASN A 49 -9.26 14.43 -13.61
C ASN A 49 -8.70 14.14 -15.00
N ARG A 50 -8.52 12.87 -15.34
CA ARG A 50 -7.93 12.43 -16.62
C ARG A 50 -8.98 12.04 -17.65
N SER A 51 -10.23 11.82 -17.23
CA SER A 51 -11.34 11.40 -18.10
C SER A 51 -11.02 10.16 -18.94
N ILE A 52 -10.21 9.25 -18.38
CA ILE A 52 -9.86 7.98 -19.02
C ILE A 52 -11.02 7.01 -18.77
N SER A 53 -11.57 6.46 -19.85
CA SER A 53 -12.64 5.48 -19.77
C SER A 53 -12.12 4.08 -19.38
N GLU A 54 -13.01 3.24 -18.86
CA GLU A 54 -12.69 1.84 -18.53
C GLU A 54 -12.16 1.07 -19.76
N GLU A 55 -12.68 1.38 -20.95
CA GLU A 55 -12.28 0.75 -22.21
C GLU A 55 -10.86 1.10 -22.65
N GLU A 56 -10.28 2.19 -22.13
CA GLU A 56 -8.90 2.59 -22.41
C GLU A 56 -7.91 1.93 -21.45
N VAL A 57 -8.38 1.45 -20.30
CA VAL A 57 -7.56 0.78 -19.30
C VAL A 57 -7.36 -0.67 -19.69
N LYS A 58 -6.10 -1.07 -19.83
CA LYS A 58 -5.72 -2.45 -20.08
C LYS A 58 -5.60 -3.24 -18.77
N GLU A 59 -4.94 -2.65 -17.79
CA GLU A 59 -4.56 -3.33 -16.56
C GLU A 59 -4.30 -2.33 -15.43
N ILE A 60 -4.69 -2.72 -14.21
CA ILE A 60 -4.37 -1.98 -12.99
C ILE A 60 -3.65 -2.94 -12.04
N GLU A 61 -2.39 -2.64 -11.73
CA GLU A 61 -1.57 -3.43 -10.83
C GLU A 61 -1.28 -2.67 -9.56
N VAL A 62 -1.44 -3.34 -8.41
CA VAL A 62 -0.99 -2.82 -7.13
C VAL A 62 0.18 -3.62 -6.63
N PHE A 63 1.27 -2.94 -6.36
CA PHE A 63 2.47 -3.59 -5.87
C PHE A 63 3.10 -2.81 -4.72
N ARG A 64 3.80 -3.58 -3.90
CA ARG A 64 4.58 -3.03 -2.80
C ARG A 64 6.01 -2.76 -3.27
N SER A 65 6.45 -1.52 -3.15
CA SER A 65 7.85 -1.15 -3.32
C SER A 65 8.70 -1.76 -2.20
N GLN A 66 9.76 -2.47 -2.59
CA GLN A 66 10.75 -3.03 -1.66
C GLN A 66 11.55 -1.95 -0.94
N ALA A 67 11.75 -0.80 -1.58
CA ALA A 67 12.44 0.36 -1.01
C ALA A 67 11.48 1.33 -0.28
N GLY A 68 10.18 1.08 -0.34
CA GLY A 68 9.17 1.95 0.26
C GLY A 68 9.12 1.79 1.78
N VAL A 69 9.00 2.92 2.49
CA VAL A 69 8.78 2.97 3.94
C VAL A 69 7.31 3.26 4.24
N TYR A 70 6.77 2.76 5.35
CA TYR A 70 5.41 3.12 5.79
C TYR A 70 5.23 4.65 5.88
N PRO A 71 4.16 5.25 5.32
CA PRO A 71 3.02 4.67 4.57
C PRO A 71 3.17 4.63 3.02
N PHE A 72 4.35 4.91 2.48
CA PHE A 72 4.66 5.11 1.05
C PHE A 72 5.09 3.86 0.26
N PHE A 73 4.76 2.68 0.75
CA PHE A 73 5.29 1.43 0.21
C PHE A 73 4.36 0.80 -0.81
N TYR A 74 3.14 1.31 -1.00
CA TYR A 74 2.27 0.88 -2.09
C TYR A 74 2.37 1.84 -3.27
N ASN A 75 2.34 1.26 -4.46
CA ASN A 75 2.17 1.98 -5.72
C ASN A 75 1.06 1.29 -6.51
N VAL A 76 0.36 2.07 -7.31
CA VAL A 76 -0.61 1.58 -8.29
C VAL A 76 -0.11 1.98 -9.67
N GLN A 77 0.01 1.01 -10.57
CA GLN A 77 0.31 1.26 -11.97
C GLN A 77 -0.94 1.00 -12.80
N VAL A 78 -1.28 1.95 -13.65
CA VAL A 78 -2.37 1.84 -14.63
C VAL A 78 -1.71 1.76 -16.00
N THR A 79 -1.94 0.65 -16.68
CA THR A 79 -1.49 0.45 -18.06
C THR A 79 -2.66 0.70 -18.98
N LEU A 80 -2.49 1.58 -19.96
CA LEU A 80 -3.49 1.88 -20.98
C LEU A 80 -3.30 0.98 -22.21
N ASN A 81 -4.35 0.87 -23.03
CA ASN A 81 -4.34 0.04 -24.23
C ASN A 81 -3.34 0.50 -25.29
N ASN A 82 -3.02 1.79 -25.33
CA ASN A 82 -1.96 2.37 -26.17
C ASN A 82 -0.53 2.02 -25.68
N GLY A 83 -0.40 1.37 -24.52
CA GLY A 83 0.85 0.98 -23.89
C GLY A 83 1.43 2.01 -22.92
N ASP A 84 0.80 3.18 -22.77
CA ASP A 84 1.20 4.17 -21.76
C ASP A 84 0.99 3.61 -20.36
N ARG A 85 1.85 4.02 -19.43
CA ARG A 85 1.74 3.63 -18.03
C ARG A 85 1.72 4.85 -17.15
N ILE A 86 0.85 4.82 -16.14
CA ILE A 86 0.74 5.87 -15.15
C ILE A 86 0.99 5.24 -13.79
N LEU A 87 1.99 5.75 -13.08
CA LEU A 87 2.36 5.28 -11.75
C LEU A 87 1.86 6.27 -10.71
N TYR A 88 1.18 5.74 -9.70
CA TYR A 88 0.61 6.49 -8.59
C TYR A 88 1.19 6.02 -7.27
N ALA A 89 1.53 6.99 -6.43
CA ALA A 89 1.94 6.76 -5.05
C ALA A 89 1.44 7.90 -4.16
N TRP A 90 1.38 7.69 -2.84
CA TRP A 90 1.14 8.80 -1.93
C TRP A 90 2.33 9.77 -1.90
N SER A 91 2.06 11.06 -2.00
CA SER A 91 3.10 12.10 -1.91
C SER A 91 3.49 12.44 -0.47
N ASN A 92 2.58 12.28 0.49
CA ASN A 92 2.79 12.59 1.90
C ASN A 92 2.10 11.59 2.84
N LYS A 93 2.48 11.59 4.13
CA LYS A 93 1.99 10.62 5.12
C LYS A 93 0.51 10.81 5.44
N GLU A 94 0.01 12.02 5.23
CA GLU A 94 -1.39 12.39 5.44
C GLU A 94 -2.28 11.92 4.29
N LYS A 95 -1.71 11.32 3.23
CA LYS A 95 -2.41 10.81 2.06
C LYS A 95 -3.31 11.88 1.41
N SER A 96 -2.89 13.14 1.47
CA SER A 96 -3.71 14.24 1.00
C SER A 96 -3.58 14.46 -0.52
N ASN A 97 -2.50 13.97 -1.13
CA ASN A 97 -2.17 14.19 -2.53
C ASN A 97 -1.47 12.96 -3.13
N LEU A 98 -1.77 12.67 -4.39
CA LEU A 98 -1.08 11.65 -5.19
C LEU A 98 0.18 12.24 -5.83
N ASN A 99 1.27 11.48 -5.80
CA ASN A 99 2.40 11.66 -6.69
C ASN A 99 2.15 10.80 -7.94
N ILE A 100 2.06 11.46 -9.10
CA ILE A 100 1.69 10.83 -10.36
C ILE A 100 2.87 10.94 -11.32
N THR A 101 3.28 9.82 -11.92
CA THR A 101 4.37 9.78 -12.90
C THR A 101 3.90 9.08 -14.17
N ASP A 102 3.92 9.82 -15.27
CA ASP A 102 3.52 9.34 -16.59
C ASP A 102 4.73 8.75 -17.34
N TYR A 103 4.57 7.54 -17.86
CA TYR A 103 5.54 6.83 -18.68
C TYR A 103 4.93 6.57 -20.07
N PRO A 104 5.11 7.52 -21.02
CA PRO A 104 4.57 7.36 -22.37
C PRO A 104 5.27 6.22 -23.12
N ASN A 105 4.50 5.52 -23.94
CA ASN A 105 5.00 4.46 -24.81
C ASN A 105 5.88 5.09 -25.92
N LYS A 106 7.20 4.86 -25.84
CA LYS A 106 8.19 5.43 -26.77
C LYS A 106 8.19 4.79 -28.17
N ASN A 107 7.33 3.80 -28.41
CA ASN A 107 7.24 3.08 -29.69
C ASN A 107 6.07 3.55 -30.56
N GLN A 108 5.51 4.74 -30.29
CA GLN A 108 4.53 5.41 -31.15
C GLN A 108 5.20 6.40 -32.11
#